data_AF-A0A6C0M1F5-F1
#
_entry.id   AF-A0A6C0M1F5-F1
#
_cell.length_a   1.000
_cell.length_b   1.000
_cell.length_c   1.000
_cell.angle_alpha   90.00
_cell.angle_beta   90.00
_cell.angle_gamma   90.00
#
_symmetry.space_group_name_H-M   'P 1'
#
loop_
_entity.id
_entity.type
_entity.pdbx_description
1 polymer ?
#
loop_
_entity_poly.entity_id
_entity_poly.type
_entity_poly.pdbx_seq_one_letter_code
_entity_poly.pdbx_strand_id
1 'polypeptide(L)'
;MQPNPEPMEFGIDPPSKIMTFVDVTAIILYYIGLEVGISMLLLIKHVKDNWPLYKCRTNYMLFSWFFGFDTETNFQECIQTMQSGYMTILMQPANYLMSLTTSSINGLTSSFNDVREFMNNFRLNVADGVFSIFGVFLNMLIQIQMMVIKMKDMISKNVGVMATSMYTLDTSIKSMQSTWAGPIGQVVRSLG
;
A
#
# COMPACT_ATOMS: atom_id res chain seq x y z
N MET A 1 48.45 -26.42 -81.84
CA MET A 1 48.49 -25.45 -82.96
C MET A 1 48.38 -24.05 -82.38
N GLN A 2 49.43 -23.23 -82.51
CA GLN A 2 49.25 -21.78 -82.60
C GLN A 2 48.85 -21.42 -84.04
N PRO A 3 48.20 -20.26 -84.25
CA PRO A 3 48.89 -19.28 -85.07
C PRO A 3 48.90 -17.86 -84.48
N ASN A 4 50.02 -17.22 -84.80
CA ASN A 4 50.57 -15.87 -84.70
C ASN A 4 49.61 -14.64 -84.65
N PRO A 5 50.07 -13.48 -84.14
CA PRO A 5 49.33 -12.22 -83.98
C PRO A 5 49.57 -11.22 -85.12
N GLU A 6 48.65 -10.25 -85.33
CA GLU A 6 48.87 -8.92 -85.99
C GLU A 6 47.51 -8.21 -86.23
N PRO A 7 47.45 -6.86 -86.33
CA PRO A 7 48.14 -5.83 -85.58
C PRO A 7 47.16 -4.85 -84.88
N MET A 8 47.67 -4.13 -83.88
CA MET A 8 47.05 -2.89 -83.40
C MET A 8 47.11 -1.85 -84.51
N GLU A 9 46.00 -1.60 -85.21
CA GLU A 9 45.84 -0.37 -85.97
C GLU A 9 45.56 0.78 -84.99
N PHE A 10 46.65 1.33 -84.46
CA PHE A 10 46.67 2.72 -84.04
C PHE A 10 46.61 3.55 -85.33
N GLY A 11 45.39 3.78 -85.81
CA GLY A 11 45.11 4.76 -86.84
C GLY A 11 45.46 6.14 -86.29
N ILE A 12 46.72 6.54 -86.45
CA ILE A 12 47.14 7.93 -86.27
C ILE A 12 46.74 8.63 -87.57
N ASP A 13 45.48 9.06 -87.63
CA ASP A 13 45.09 10.07 -88.61
C ASP A 13 45.85 11.39 -88.31
N PRO A 14 46.32 12.11 -89.34
CA PRO A 14 47.45 13.04 -89.28
C PRO A 14 47.21 14.32 -88.45
N PRO A 15 48.29 15.01 -88.03
CA PRO A 15 48.29 16.00 -86.96
C PRO A 15 47.80 17.36 -87.49
N SER A 16 46.50 17.65 -87.45
CA SER A 16 46.02 18.99 -87.82
C SER A 16 44.62 19.37 -87.34
N LYS A 17 44.21 18.98 -86.12
CA LYS A 17 43.20 19.73 -85.38
C LYS A 17 43.71 20.04 -83.99
N ILE A 18 43.93 21.34 -83.76
CA ILE A 18 44.14 21.93 -82.44
C ILE A 18 43.12 21.28 -81.50
N MET A 19 43.60 20.59 -80.46
CA MET A 19 42.78 19.97 -79.43
C MET A 19 41.74 21.01 -78.98
N THR A 20 40.48 20.81 -79.36
CA THR A 20 39.48 21.86 -79.22
C THR A 20 39.12 22.00 -77.76
N PHE A 21 38.73 23.20 -77.33
CA PHE A 21 38.32 23.45 -75.93
C PHE A 21 37.24 22.45 -75.46
N VAL A 22 36.41 21.97 -76.39
CA VAL A 22 35.37 20.97 -76.18
C VAL A 22 35.94 19.62 -75.71
N ASP A 23 37.02 19.13 -76.33
CA ASP A 23 37.63 17.84 -75.99
C ASP A 23 38.26 17.88 -74.59
N VAL A 24 38.91 19.00 -74.25
CA VAL A 24 39.51 19.21 -72.92
C VAL A 24 38.42 19.28 -71.84
N THR A 25 37.30 19.97 -72.11
CA THR A 25 36.18 20.01 -71.16
C THR A 25 35.52 18.64 -70.95
N ALA A 26 35.46 17.80 -71.98
CA ALA A 26 34.89 16.45 -71.88
C ALA A 26 35.75 15.52 -71.01
N ILE A 27 37.08 15.59 -71.14
CA ILE A 27 38.01 14.79 -70.33
C ILE A 27 37.92 15.19 -68.84
N ILE A 28 37.82 16.48 -68.54
CA ILE A 28 37.68 16.98 -67.17
C ILE A 28 36.35 16.49 -66.55
N LEU A 29 35.24 16.57 -67.30
CA LEU A 29 33.94 16.09 -66.83
C LEU A 29 33.94 14.57 -66.57
N TYR A 30 34.63 13.79 -67.41
CA TYR A 30 34.80 12.36 -67.19
C TYR A 30 35.54 12.05 -65.89
N TYR A 31 36.64 12.76 -65.62
CA TYR A 31 37.42 12.57 -64.38
C TYR A 31 36.62 12.96 -63.13
N ILE A 32 35.87 14.06 -63.19
CA ILE A 32 34.96 14.48 -62.11
C ILE A 32 33.86 13.43 -61.87
N GLY A 33 33.30 12.86 -62.94
CA GLY A 33 32.30 11.80 -62.84
C GLY A 33 32.84 10.54 -62.16
N LEU A 34 34.09 10.16 -62.44
CA LEU A 34 34.76 9.02 -61.82
C LEU A 34 34.97 9.21 -60.30
N GLU A 35 35.46 10.37 -59.88
CA GLU A 35 35.67 10.71 -58.47
C GLU A 35 34.37 10.70 -57.65
N VAL A 36 33.30 11.25 -58.22
CA VAL A 36 31.96 11.25 -57.60
C VAL A 36 31.39 9.84 -57.49
N GLY A 37 31.58 9.00 -58.52
CA GLY A 37 31.14 7.60 -58.52
C GLY A 37 31.76 6.78 -57.40
N ILE A 38 33.08 6.93 -57.17
CA ILE A 38 33.80 6.21 -56.11
C ILE A 38 33.31 6.66 -54.72
N SER A 39 33.07 7.95 -54.53
CA SER A 39 32.60 8.51 -53.25
C SER A 39 31.21 8.00 -52.84
N MET A 40 30.27 7.86 -53.80
CA MET A 40 28.96 7.27 -53.51
C MET A 40 29.04 5.79 -53.12
N LEU A 41 29.94 5.02 -53.73
CA LEU A 41 30.13 3.60 -53.39
C LEU A 41 30.68 3.42 -51.96
N LEU A 42 31.56 4.32 -51.51
CA LEU A 42 32.07 4.33 -50.13
C LEU A 42 30.98 4.69 -49.12
N LEU A 43 30.13 5.67 -49.44
CA LEU A 43 28.99 6.06 -48.60
C LEU A 43 28.02 4.89 -48.40
N ILE A 44 27.68 4.18 -49.49
CA ILE A 44 26.76 3.03 -49.45
C ILE A 44 27.34 1.92 -48.57
N LYS A 45 28.64 1.62 -48.69
CA LYS A 45 29.30 0.62 -47.82
C LYS A 45 29.26 1.03 -46.34
N HIS A 46 29.60 2.26 -46.01
CA HIS A 46 29.63 2.73 -44.63
C HIS A 46 28.24 2.69 -43.96
N VAL A 47 27.19 3.05 -44.71
CA VAL A 47 25.80 2.99 -44.24
C VAL A 47 25.33 1.55 -44.07
N LYS A 48 25.73 0.65 -44.99
CA LYS A 48 25.38 -0.78 -44.92
C LYS A 48 26.02 -1.47 -43.73
N ASP A 49 27.26 -1.14 -43.39
CA ASP A 49 27.98 -1.72 -42.24
C ASP A 49 27.40 -1.24 -40.89
N ASN A 50 26.85 -0.02 -40.84
CA ASN A 50 26.27 0.57 -39.63
C ASN A 50 24.73 0.64 -39.66
N TRP A 51 24.11 -0.20 -40.49
CA TRP A 51 22.67 -0.18 -40.73
C TRP A 51 21.78 -0.19 -39.47
N PRO A 52 22.11 -0.93 -38.37
CA PRO A 52 21.30 -0.94 -37.15
C PRO A 52 21.13 0.43 -36.48
N LEU A 53 22.08 1.34 -36.69
CA LEU A 53 22.08 2.69 -36.11
C LEU A 53 21.36 3.71 -37.00
N TYR A 54 21.34 3.48 -38.32
CA TYR A 54 20.77 4.38 -39.31
C TYR A 54 19.36 3.98 -39.77
N LYS A 55 18.95 2.72 -39.57
CA LYS A 55 17.63 2.18 -39.98
C LYS A 55 16.41 2.95 -39.46
N CYS A 56 16.53 3.58 -38.29
CA CYS A 56 15.45 4.35 -37.68
C CYS A 56 15.52 5.86 -37.94
N ARG A 57 16.50 6.35 -38.70
CA ARG A 57 16.56 7.76 -39.10
C ARG A 57 15.68 7.97 -40.33
N THR A 58 14.76 8.94 -40.26
CA THR A 58 13.75 9.23 -41.30
C THR A 58 14.31 9.33 -42.71
N ASN A 59 15.46 9.99 -42.88
CA ASN A 59 16.09 10.17 -44.19
C ASN A 59 16.62 8.86 -44.79
N TYR A 60 17.15 7.94 -43.97
CA TYR A 60 17.71 6.68 -44.46
C TYR A 60 16.65 5.58 -44.59
N MET A 61 15.53 5.72 -43.86
CA MET A 61 14.38 4.82 -43.94
C MET A 61 13.61 5.04 -45.25
N LEU A 62 13.27 6.29 -45.59
CA LEU A 62 12.54 6.63 -46.83
C LEU A 62 13.36 6.32 -48.10
N PHE A 63 14.69 6.36 -47.99
CA PHE A 63 15.60 6.06 -49.08
C PHE A 63 16.35 4.75 -48.87
N SER A 64 15.81 3.80 -48.09
CA SER A 64 16.48 2.51 -47.82
C SER A 64 16.73 1.71 -49.09
N TRP A 65 15.84 1.87 -50.09
CA TRP A 65 15.96 1.27 -51.40
C TRP A 65 17.28 1.66 -52.11
N PHE A 66 17.78 2.89 -51.89
CA PHE A 66 19.06 3.36 -52.42
C PHE A 66 20.27 2.59 -51.87
N PHE A 67 20.12 1.98 -50.69
CA PHE A 67 21.16 1.20 -50.00
C PHE A 67 20.99 -0.31 -50.18
N GLY A 68 20.00 -0.75 -50.97
CA GLY A 68 19.72 -2.16 -51.26
C GLY A 68 18.91 -2.87 -50.17
N PHE A 69 18.17 -2.12 -49.34
CA PHE A 69 17.26 -2.70 -48.35
C PHE A 69 15.82 -2.26 -48.60
N ASP A 70 14.88 -3.19 -48.43
CA ASP A 70 13.47 -2.95 -48.68
C ASP A 70 12.87 -2.00 -47.62
N THR A 71 12.14 -0.99 -48.07
CA THR A 71 11.64 0.08 -47.20
C THR A 71 10.59 -0.45 -46.23
N GLU A 72 9.80 -1.43 -46.68
CA GLU A 72 8.75 -2.03 -45.86
C GLU A 72 9.34 -2.89 -44.72
N THR A 73 10.32 -3.73 -45.01
CA THR A 73 10.94 -4.60 -43.99
C THR A 73 11.75 -3.80 -42.98
N ASN A 74 12.47 -2.77 -43.42
CA ASN A 74 13.19 -1.86 -42.51
C ASN A 74 12.26 -1.08 -41.59
N PHE A 75 11.10 -0.67 -42.10
CA PHE A 75 10.10 0.02 -41.29
C PHE A 75 9.60 -0.92 -40.18
N GLN A 76 9.27 -2.16 -40.52
CA GLN A 76 8.82 -3.17 -39.55
C GLN A 76 9.90 -3.46 -38.49
N GLU A 77 11.16 -3.67 -38.90
CA GLU A 77 12.26 -3.92 -37.98
C GLU A 77 12.59 -2.72 -37.08
N CYS A 78 12.46 -1.49 -37.59
CA CYS A 78 12.65 -0.29 -36.78
C CYS A 78 11.52 -0.13 -35.75
N ILE A 79 10.26 -0.31 -36.15
CA ILE A 79 9.09 -0.27 -35.24
C ILE A 79 9.24 -1.31 -34.12
N GLN A 80 9.65 -2.54 -34.47
CA GLN A 80 9.89 -3.60 -33.49
C GLN A 80 11.05 -3.28 -32.54
N THR A 81 12.16 -2.71 -33.04
CA THR A 81 13.31 -2.32 -32.21
C THR A 81 12.98 -1.13 -31.30
N MET A 82 12.18 -0.18 -31.80
CA MET A 82 11.70 0.96 -31.02
C MET A 82 10.79 0.51 -29.88
N GLN A 83 9.91 -0.47 -30.10
CA GLN A 83 9.04 -1.01 -29.05
C GLN A 83 9.82 -1.56 -27.84
N SER A 84 10.99 -2.17 -28.02
CA SER A 84 11.79 -2.65 -26.89
C SER A 84 12.51 -1.50 -26.14
N GLY A 85 12.94 -0.46 -26.86
CA GLY A 85 13.60 0.73 -26.28
C GLY A 85 12.65 1.69 -25.55
N TYR A 86 11.38 1.79 -25.97
CA TYR A 86 10.39 2.65 -25.33
C TYR A 86 9.76 2.02 -24.07
N MET A 87 9.91 0.72 -23.83
CA MET A 87 9.32 0.04 -22.68
C MET A 87 9.73 0.70 -21.34
N THR A 88 10.99 1.11 -21.20
CA THR A 88 11.49 1.75 -19.97
C THR A 88 10.89 3.15 -19.75
N ILE A 89 10.74 3.95 -20.81
CA ILE A 89 10.16 5.30 -20.75
C ILE A 89 8.64 5.24 -20.56
N LEU A 90 7.97 4.25 -21.15
CA LEU A 90 6.53 4.05 -20.99
C LEU A 90 6.17 3.44 -19.61
N MET A 91 7.07 2.71 -18.96
CA MET A 91 6.87 2.18 -17.61
C MET A 91 6.99 3.25 -16.52
N GLN A 92 7.65 4.39 -16.75
CA GLN A 92 7.71 5.50 -15.79
C GLN A 92 6.33 6.01 -15.34
N PRO A 93 5.41 6.39 -16.25
CA PRO A 93 4.07 6.82 -15.87
C PRO A 93 3.26 5.69 -15.21
N ALA A 94 3.45 4.43 -15.62
CA ALA A 94 2.78 3.29 -14.99
C ALA A 94 3.22 3.09 -13.53
N ASN A 95 4.53 3.20 -13.25
CA ASN A 95 5.07 3.12 -11.89
C ASN A 95 4.60 4.29 -11.00
N TYR A 96 4.47 5.49 -11.57
CA TYR A 96 3.93 6.64 -10.85
C TYR A 96 2.44 6.47 -10.51
N LEU A 97 1.64 5.93 -11.44
CA LEU A 97 0.23 5.60 -11.16
C LEU A 97 0.11 4.48 -10.11
N MET A 98 1.01 3.50 -10.14
CA MET A 98 1.07 2.43 -9.14
C MET A 98 1.42 2.97 -7.75
N SER A 99 2.35 3.94 -7.65
CA SER A 99 2.72 4.54 -6.36
C SER A 99 1.58 5.38 -5.78
N LEU A 100 0.90 6.18 -6.59
CA LEU A 100 -0.30 6.93 -6.16
C LEU A 100 -1.44 6.01 -5.71
N THR A 101 -1.66 4.91 -6.43
CA THR A 101 -2.66 3.88 -6.07
C THR A 101 -2.29 3.22 -4.76
N THR A 102 -1.02 2.84 -4.58
CA THR A 102 -0.51 2.22 -3.35
C THR A 102 -0.62 3.18 -2.16
N SER A 103 -0.26 4.46 -2.31
CA SER A 103 -0.43 5.48 -1.27
C SER A 103 -1.89 5.67 -0.89
N SER A 104 -2.80 5.64 -1.86
CA SER A 104 -4.25 5.75 -1.61
C SER A 104 -4.79 4.53 -0.85
N ILE A 105 -4.38 3.32 -1.24
CA ILE A 105 -4.75 2.06 -0.57
C ILE A 105 -4.18 2.02 0.86
N ASN A 106 -2.95 2.48 1.06
CA ASN A 106 -2.33 2.56 2.38
C ASN A 106 -3.04 3.57 3.27
N GLY A 107 -3.37 4.76 2.75
CA GLY A 107 -4.16 5.75 3.48
C GLY A 107 -5.53 5.22 3.90
N LEU A 108 -6.21 4.52 3.00
CA LEU A 108 -7.49 3.87 3.27
C LEU A 108 -7.36 2.75 4.32
N THR A 109 -6.33 1.91 4.21
CA THR A 109 -6.08 0.83 5.17
C THR A 109 -5.75 1.37 6.56
N SER A 110 -4.97 2.45 6.64
CA SER A 110 -4.71 3.16 7.89
C SER A 110 -6.00 3.66 8.51
N SER A 111 -6.84 4.34 7.72
CA SER A 111 -8.14 4.84 8.21
C SER A 111 -9.05 3.71 8.72
N PHE A 112 -9.06 2.55 8.06
CA PHE A 112 -9.81 1.39 8.56
C PHE A 112 -9.25 0.84 9.86
N ASN A 113 -7.93 0.83 10.04
CA ASN A 113 -7.31 0.42 11.29
C ASN A 113 -7.60 1.42 12.41
N ASP A 114 -7.56 2.72 12.13
CA ASP A 114 -7.91 3.78 13.08
C ASP A 114 -9.37 3.65 13.53
N VAL A 115 -10.29 3.32 12.62
CA VAL A 115 -11.70 3.05 12.95
C VAL A 115 -11.85 1.81 13.82
N ARG A 116 -11.09 0.74 13.54
CA ARG A 116 -11.09 -0.47 14.39
C ARG A 116 -10.56 -0.17 15.78
N GLU A 117 -9.49 0.61 15.89
CA GLU A 117 -8.92 1.02 17.17
C GLU A 117 -9.88 1.92 17.93
N PHE A 118 -10.48 2.91 17.28
CA PHE A 118 -11.53 3.75 17.87
C PHE A 118 -12.69 2.91 18.39
N MET A 119 -13.18 1.93 17.62
CA MET A 119 -14.27 1.04 18.04
C MET A 119 -13.86 0.17 19.23
N ASN A 120 -12.61 -0.29 19.28
CA ASN A 120 -12.10 -1.05 20.43
C ASN A 120 -12.03 -0.16 21.68
N ASN A 121 -11.42 1.02 21.56
CA ASN A 121 -11.30 1.98 22.66
C ASN A 121 -12.66 2.48 23.13
N PHE A 122 -13.59 2.73 22.20
CA PHE A 122 -14.97 3.10 22.53
C PHE A 122 -15.67 2.00 23.32
N ARG A 123 -15.56 0.73 22.90
CA ARG A 123 -16.14 -0.40 23.64
C ARG A 123 -15.56 -0.54 25.04
N LEU A 124 -14.25 -0.43 25.17
CA LEU A 124 -13.56 -0.52 26.47
C LEU A 124 -13.99 0.63 27.39
N ASN A 125 -13.96 1.87 26.90
CA ASN A 125 -14.35 3.05 27.68
C ASN A 125 -15.83 3.00 28.10
N VAL A 126 -16.73 2.53 27.23
CA VAL A 126 -18.15 2.35 27.55
C VAL A 126 -18.33 1.24 28.58
N ALA A 127 -17.66 0.10 28.41
CA ALA A 127 -17.71 -1.00 29.36
C ALA A 127 -17.23 -0.56 30.76
N ASP A 128 -16.07 0.12 30.82
CA ASP A 128 -15.51 0.63 32.06
C ASP A 128 -16.42 1.65 32.74
N GLY A 129 -17.01 2.56 31.96
CA GLY A 129 -17.99 3.53 32.47
C GLY A 129 -19.22 2.85 33.06
N VAL A 130 -19.78 1.86 32.37
CA VAL A 130 -20.93 1.09 32.84
C VAL A 130 -20.59 0.27 34.09
N PHE A 131 -19.47 -0.45 34.10
CA PHE A 131 -19.04 -1.24 35.27
C PHE A 131 -18.73 -0.37 36.48
N SER A 132 -18.13 0.80 36.29
CA SER A 132 -17.87 1.76 37.38
C SER A 132 -19.17 2.24 38.03
N ILE A 133 -20.16 2.62 37.22
CA ILE A 133 -21.48 3.04 37.69
C ILE A 133 -22.18 1.90 38.44
N PHE A 134 -22.24 0.70 37.86
CA PHE A 134 -22.82 -0.47 38.54
C PHE A 134 -22.08 -0.83 39.83
N GLY A 135 -20.75 -0.68 39.88
CA GLY A 135 -19.95 -0.89 41.08
C GLY A 135 -20.32 0.07 42.22
N VAL A 136 -20.54 1.35 41.91
CA VAL A 136 -21.02 2.34 42.90
C VAL A 136 -22.43 2.00 43.37
N PHE A 137 -23.34 1.67 42.46
CA PHE A 137 -24.70 1.26 42.83
C PHE A 137 -24.72 0.01 43.72
N LEU A 138 -23.90 -1.00 43.43
CA LEU A 138 -23.80 -2.20 44.25
C LEU A 138 -23.32 -1.88 45.66
N ASN A 139 -22.27 -1.05 45.80
CA ASN A 139 -21.78 -0.60 47.10
C ASN A 139 -22.84 0.18 47.89
N MET A 140 -23.61 1.05 47.21
CA MET A 140 -24.71 1.79 47.83
C MET A 140 -25.82 0.84 48.31
N LEU A 141 -26.23 -0.13 47.50
CA LEU A 141 -27.24 -1.12 47.87
C LEU A 141 -26.81 -1.96 49.08
N ILE A 142 -25.56 -2.42 49.11
CA ILE A 142 -25.00 -3.14 50.27
C ILE A 142 -25.08 -2.28 51.53
N GLN A 143 -24.71 -1.00 51.44
CA GLN A 143 -24.74 -0.08 52.58
C GLN A 143 -26.16 0.15 53.10
N ILE A 144 -27.15 0.32 52.20
CA ILE A 144 -28.57 0.43 52.57
C ILE A 144 -29.06 -0.87 53.23
N GLN A 145 -28.73 -2.03 52.66
CA GLN A 145 -29.09 -3.32 53.24
C GLN A 145 -28.51 -3.50 54.65
N MET A 146 -27.24 -3.13 54.88
CA MET A 146 -26.64 -3.15 56.22
C MET A 146 -27.36 -2.20 57.19
N MET A 147 -27.78 -1.02 56.73
CA MET A 147 -28.57 -0.10 57.54
C MET A 147 -29.90 -0.74 57.97
N VAL A 148 -30.62 -1.37 57.03
CA VAL A 148 -31.88 -2.07 57.32
C VAL A 148 -31.66 -3.25 58.27
N ILE A 149 -30.59 -4.02 58.11
CA ILE A 149 -30.24 -5.11 59.03
C ILE A 149 -29.99 -4.56 60.44
N LYS A 150 -29.23 -3.48 60.57
CA LYS A 150 -28.98 -2.81 61.86
C LYS A 150 -30.28 -2.30 62.49
N MET A 151 -31.18 -1.70 61.70
CA MET A 151 -32.48 -1.27 62.20
C MET A 151 -33.32 -2.46 62.71
N LYS A 152 -33.37 -3.57 61.96
CA LYS A 152 -34.05 -4.80 62.40
C LYS A 152 -33.43 -5.38 63.68
N ASP A 153 -32.10 -5.40 63.78
CA ASP A 153 -31.39 -5.84 64.98
C ASP A 153 -31.71 -4.96 66.19
N MET A 154 -31.75 -3.63 66.01
CA MET A 154 -32.15 -2.71 67.07
C MET A 154 -33.59 -2.95 67.55
N ILE A 155 -34.53 -3.15 66.62
CA ILE A 155 -35.92 -3.47 66.97
C ILE A 155 -35.99 -4.80 67.74
N SER A 156 -35.29 -5.84 67.26
CA SER A 156 -35.22 -7.16 67.91
C SER A 156 -34.68 -7.06 69.34
N LYS A 157 -33.59 -6.28 69.54
CA LYS A 157 -33.02 -6.01 70.86
C LYS A 157 -34.01 -5.29 71.78
N ASN A 158 -34.73 -4.30 71.25
CA ASN A 158 -35.73 -3.57 72.04
C ASN A 158 -36.88 -4.50 72.47
N VAL A 159 -37.39 -5.33 71.56
CA VAL A 159 -38.40 -6.36 71.89
C VAL A 159 -37.85 -7.36 72.92
N GLY A 160 -36.59 -7.75 72.80
CA GLY A 160 -35.91 -8.61 73.78
C GLY A 160 -35.89 -7.99 75.17
N VAL A 161 -35.54 -6.71 75.30
CA VAL A 161 -35.54 -5.97 76.58
C VAL A 161 -36.96 -5.86 77.15
N MET A 162 -37.96 -5.60 76.31
CA MET A 162 -39.36 -5.56 76.75
C MET A 162 -39.80 -6.94 77.27
N ALA A 163 -39.51 -8.02 76.55
CA ALA A 163 -39.87 -9.37 76.97
C ALA A 163 -39.17 -9.78 78.28
N THR A 164 -37.86 -9.51 78.42
CA THR A 164 -37.15 -9.81 79.67
C THR A 164 -37.73 -9.00 80.83
N SER A 165 -38.06 -7.72 80.62
CA SER A 165 -38.71 -6.91 81.66
C SER A 165 -40.06 -7.49 82.11
N MET A 166 -40.89 -7.97 81.16
CA MET A 166 -42.16 -8.62 81.49
C MET A 166 -41.96 -9.91 82.28
N TYR A 167 -41.06 -10.79 81.84
CA TYR A 167 -40.78 -12.04 82.55
C TYR A 167 -40.13 -11.80 83.92
N THR A 168 -39.30 -10.77 84.08
CA THR A 168 -38.74 -10.39 85.39
C THR A 168 -39.84 -9.93 86.35
N LEU A 169 -40.80 -9.12 85.87
CA LEU A 169 -41.95 -8.69 86.69
C LEU A 169 -42.81 -9.90 87.10
N ASP A 170 -43.17 -10.77 86.16
CA ASP A 170 -43.93 -12.00 86.46
C ASP A 170 -43.18 -12.92 87.44
N THR A 171 -41.87 -13.09 87.24
CA THR A 171 -41.01 -13.88 88.15
C THR A 171 -40.98 -13.26 89.56
N SER A 172 -40.90 -11.94 89.67
CA SER A 172 -40.87 -11.25 90.97
C SER A 172 -42.17 -11.46 91.76
N ILE A 173 -43.33 -11.36 91.09
CA ILE A 173 -44.64 -11.60 91.72
C ILE A 173 -44.77 -13.05 92.18
N LYS A 174 -44.43 -14.01 91.31
CA LYS A 174 -44.45 -15.45 91.63
C LYS A 174 -43.49 -15.80 92.76
N SER A 175 -42.31 -15.17 92.81
CA SER A 175 -41.34 -15.35 93.89
C SER A 175 -41.87 -14.83 95.23
N MET A 176 -42.53 -13.66 95.26
CA MET A 176 -43.17 -13.14 96.47
C MET A 176 -44.29 -14.07 96.97
N GLN A 177 -45.15 -14.55 96.06
CA GLN A 177 -46.20 -15.52 96.40
C GLN A 177 -45.61 -16.83 96.92
N SER A 178 -44.53 -17.32 96.31
CA SER A 178 -43.84 -18.55 96.73
C SER A 178 -43.16 -18.40 98.09
N THR A 179 -42.55 -17.25 98.36
CA THR A 179 -41.93 -16.93 99.66
C THR A 179 -42.99 -16.80 100.76
N TRP A 180 -44.15 -16.21 100.44
CA TRP A 180 -45.30 -16.10 101.35
C TRP A 180 -45.95 -17.45 101.67
N ALA A 181 -46.04 -18.34 100.69
CA ALA A 181 -46.57 -19.70 100.86
C ALA A 181 -45.56 -20.66 101.55
N GLY A 182 -44.26 -20.38 101.46
CA GLY A 182 -43.19 -21.20 102.00
C GLY A 182 -42.97 -21.07 103.52
N PRO A 183 -41.92 -21.73 104.05
CA PRO A 183 -41.65 -21.80 105.49
C PRO A 183 -41.47 -20.42 106.14
N ILE A 184 -40.90 -19.46 105.41
CA ILE A 184 -40.66 -18.09 105.87
C ILE A 184 -41.98 -17.33 106.07
N GLY A 185 -42.92 -17.42 105.12
CA GLY A 185 -44.24 -16.79 105.29
C GLY A 185 -45.12 -17.48 106.33
N GLN A 186 -44.86 -18.75 106.66
CA GLN A 186 -45.52 -19.45 107.76
C GLN A 186 -45.04 -18.94 109.13
N VAL A 187 -43.73 -18.74 109.34
CA VAL A 187 -43.22 -18.17 110.60
C VAL A 187 -43.66 -16.72 110.81
N VAL A 188 -43.76 -15.91 109.75
CA VAL A 188 -44.29 -14.54 109.87
C VAL A 188 -45.76 -14.55 110.31
N ARG A 189 -46.56 -15.50 109.82
CA ARG A 189 -47.98 -15.67 110.22
C ARG A 189 -48.17 -16.27 111.62
N SER A 190 -47.15 -16.92 112.18
CA SER A 190 -47.21 -17.47 113.55
C SER A 190 -46.69 -16.51 114.61
N LEU A 191 -46.08 -15.39 114.22
CA LEU A 191 -45.47 -14.40 115.12
C LEU A 191 -46.30 -13.10 115.27
N GLY A 192 -47.39 -12.96 114.51
CA GLY A 192 -48.39 -11.91 114.66
C GLY A 192 -49.77 -12.53 114.81
#